data_AF-A0AAV5BCH4-F1
#
_entry.id   AF-A0AAV5BCH4-F1
#
_cell.length_a   1.000
_cell.length_b   1.000
_cell.length_c   1.000
_cell.angle_alpha   90.00
_cell.angle_beta   90.00
_cell.angle_gamma   90.00
#
_symmetry.space_group_name_H-M   'P 1'
#
loop_
_entity.id
_entity.type
_entity.pdbx_description
1 polymer ?
#
loop_
_entity_poly.entity_id
_entity_poly.type
_entity_poly.pdbx_seq_one_letter_code
_entity_poly.pdbx_strand_id
1 'polypeptide(L)'
;MIDALLALLVLCVCVSVGAAYMQTASRVVANHQDIQREFMVLQLRQFLASASSIEVAPDRLEAVVRHELFTIEQDKNRLVKRGGYEILDENVDRVMFYEEGERIYVQMDEETYQIY
;
A
#
# COMPACT_ATOMS: atom_id res chain seq x y z
N MET A 1 54.30 -1.75 -11.94
CA MET A 1 53.53 -0.61 -11.37
C MET A 1 52.25 -0.33 -12.13
N ILE A 2 52.28 -0.31 -13.48
CA ILE A 2 51.08 -0.11 -14.31
C ILE A 2 50.02 -1.21 -14.08
N ASP A 3 50.41 -2.49 -13.98
CA ASP A 3 49.47 -3.58 -13.72
C ASP A 3 48.76 -3.49 -12.37
N ALA A 4 49.46 -2.99 -11.34
CA ALA A 4 48.87 -2.77 -10.02
C ALA A 4 47.84 -1.63 -10.04
N LEU A 5 48.10 -0.57 -10.81
CA LEU A 5 47.15 0.54 -11.02
C LEU A 5 45.94 0.09 -11.84
N LEU A 6 46.14 -0.77 -12.84
CA LEU A 6 45.06 -1.33 -13.63
C LEU A 6 44.16 -2.25 -12.79
N ALA A 7 44.76 -3.12 -11.96
CA ALA A 7 44.03 -3.96 -11.03
C ALA A 7 43.23 -3.13 -10.01
N LEU A 8 43.81 -2.05 -9.49
CA LEU A 8 43.13 -1.13 -8.58
C LEU A 8 41.95 -0.42 -9.27
N LEU A 9 42.12 0.02 -10.52
CA LEU A 9 41.07 0.66 -11.31
C LEU A 9 39.89 -0.31 -11.53
N VAL A 10 40.17 -1.55 -11.92
CA VAL A 10 39.15 -2.59 -12.11
C VAL A 10 38.42 -2.85 -10.79
N LEU A 11 39.15 -2.96 -9.68
CA LEU A 11 38.56 -3.13 -8.35
C LEU A 11 37.62 -1.96 -8.00
N CYS A 12 38.04 -0.71 -8.22
CA CYS A 12 37.22 0.47 -7.95
C CYS A 12 35.93 0.49 -8.80
N VAL A 13 36.02 0.09 -10.07
CA VAL A 13 34.84 -0.02 -10.94
C VAL A 13 33.91 -1.14 -10.47
N CYS A 14 34.44 -2.30 -10.09
CA CYS A 14 33.62 -3.39 -9.57
C CYS A 14 32.90 -3.01 -8.27
N VAL A 15 33.60 -2.32 -7.35
CA VAL A 15 33.02 -1.85 -6.08
C VAL A 15 31.94 -0.79 -6.32
N SER A 16 32.16 0.15 -7.24
CA SER A 16 31.17 1.20 -7.52
C SER A 16 29.90 0.64 -8.16
N VAL A 17 30.02 -0.31 -9.08
CA VAL A 17 28.87 -1.01 -9.68
C VAL A 17 28.12 -1.83 -8.62
N GLY A 18 28.84 -2.54 -7.74
CA GLY A 18 28.24 -3.29 -6.64
C GLY A 18 27.48 -2.39 -5.66
N ALA A 19 28.06 -1.24 -5.30
CA ALA A 19 27.41 -0.27 -4.43
C ALA A 19 26.15 0.33 -5.07
N ALA A 20 26.20 0.69 -6.36
CA ALA A 20 25.04 1.19 -7.09
C ALA A 20 23.90 0.16 -7.17
N TYR A 21 24.25 -1.11 -7.38
CA TYR A 21 23.29 -2.21 -7.38
C TYR A 21 22.62 -2.37 -6.00
N MET A 22 23.41 -2.43 -4.91
CA MET A 22 22.86 -2.54 -3.56
C MET A 22 21.97 -1.35 -3.19
N GLN A 23 22.33 -0.13 -3.60
CA GLN A 23 21.51 1.06 -3.36
C GLN A 23 20.19 1.02 -4.13
N THR A 24 20.19 0.47 -5.35
CA THR A 24 18.96 0.34 -6.13
C THR A 24 18.07 -0.77 -5.56
N ALA A 25 18.67 -1.91 -5.18
CA ALA A 25 17.95 -3.00 -4.55
C ALA A 25 17.30 -2.57 -3.22
N SER A 26 18.01 -1.81 -2.38
CA SER A 26 17.44 -1.32 -1.12
C SER A 26 16.27 -0.37 -1.33
N ARG A 27 16.33 0.51 -2.34
CA ARG A 27 15.22 1.39 -2.72
C ARG A 27 14.01 0.61 -3.21
N VAL A 28 14.21 -0.43 -4.01
CA VAL A 28 13.10 -1.26 -4.51
C VAL A 28 12.40 -1.99 -3.36
N VAL A 29 13.18 -2.51 -2.40
CA VAL A 29 12.61 -3.17 -1.22
C VAL A 29 11.84 -2.17 -0.35
N ALA A 30 12.40 -0.97 -0.12
CA ALA A 30 11.72 0.06 0.67
C ALA A 30 10.41 0.53 0.02
N ASN A 31 10.40 0.75 -1.30
CA ASN A 31 9.22 1.23 -2.02
C ASN A 31 8.14 0.15 -2.22
N HIS A 32 8.40 -1.11 -1.88
CA HIS A 32 7.43 -2.19 -2.10
C HIS A 32 6.14 -1.99 -1.29
N GLN A 33 6.26 -1.51 -0.05
CA GLN A 33 5.10 -1.23 0.81
C GLN A 33 4.27 -0.07 0.25
N ASP A 34 4.91 0.99 -0.22
CA ASP A 34 4.22 2.15 -0.83
C ASP A 34 3.40 1.72 -2.05
N ILE A 35 3.97 0.90 -2.93
CA ILE A 35 3.29 0.41 -4.13
C ILE A 35 2.08 -0.48 -3.78
N GLN A 36 2.21 -1.33 -2.75
CA GLN A 36 1.11 -2.18 -2.30
C GLN A 36 -0.06 -1.33 -1.78
N ARG A 37 0.23 -0.31 -0.96
CA ARG A 37 -0.79 0.59 -0.41
C ARG A 37 -1.46 1.42 -1.49
N GLU A 38 -0.70 1.96 -2.44
CA GLU A 38 -1.25 2.68 -3.60
C GLU A 38 -2.21 1.80 -4.41
N PHE A 39 -1.83 0.53 -4.67
CA PHE A 39 -2.66 -0.38 -5.43
C PHE A 39 -3.96 -0.73 -4.69
N MET A 40 -3.88 -1.00 -3.39
CA MET A 40 -5.07 -1.20 -2.54
C MET A 40 -6.01 0.00 -2.60
N VAL A 41 -5.50 1.23 -2.51
CA VAL A 41 -6.34 2.44 -2.59
C VAL A 41 -7.07 2.52 -3.93
N LEU A 42 -6.41 2.17 -5.02
CA LEU A 42 -7.05 2.10 -6.34
C LEU A 42 -8.12 1.01 -6.41
N GLN A 43 -7.86 -0.17 -5.83
CA GLN A 43 -8.87 -1.24 -5.74
C GLN A 43 -10.09 -0.79 -4.94
N LEU A 44 -9.90 -0.11 -3.81
CA LEU A 44 -10.97 0.44 -2.99
C LEU A 44 -11.79 1.47 -3.75
N ARG A 45 -11.13 2.43 -4.42
CA ARG A 45 -11.79 3.42 -5.28
C ARG A 45 -12.63 2.77 -6.37
N GLN A 46 -12.06 1.79 -7.06
CA GLN A 46 -12.78 1.08 -8.12
C GLN A 46 -13.99 0.32 -7.56
N PHE A 47 -13.84 -0.30 -6.39
CA PHE A 47 -14.92 -1.02 -5.72
C PHE A 47 -16.06 -0.07 -5.31
N LEU A 48 -15.73 1.03 -4.63
CA LEU A 48 -16.70 2.01 -4.14
C LEU A 48 -17.36 2.80 -5.27
N ALA A 49 -16.68 3.03 -6.39
CA ALA A 49 -17.29 3.65 -7.58
C ALA A 49 -18.46 2.84 -8.16
N SER A 50 -18.53 1.54 -7.86
CA SER A 50 -19.63 0.67 -8.28
C SER A 50 -20.71 0.46 -7.19
N ALA A 51 -20.55 1.09 -6.03
CA ALA A 51 -21.48 0.97 -4.92
C ALA A 51 -22.73 1.81 -5.14
N SER A 52 -23.88 1.23 -4.81
CA SER A 52 -25.17 1.93 -4.83
C SER A 52 -25.41 2.73 -3.54
N SER A 53 -24.79 2.31 -2.44
CA SER A 53 -24.82 3.01 -1.16
C SER A 53 -23.53 2.73 -0.40
N ILE A 54 -23.07 3.73 0.36
CA ILE A 54 -21.89 3.64 1.21
C ILE A 54 -22.26 4.23 2.57
N GLU A 55 -21.98 3.50 3.63
CA GLU A 55 -22.12 3.94 5.02
C GLU A 55 -20.75 3.88 5.68
N VAL A 56 -20.34 4.99 6.31
CA VAL A 56 -19.02 5.13 6.93
C VAL A 56 -19.16 5.19 8.44
N ALA A 57 -18.52 4.27 9.13
CA ALA A 57 -18.33 4.30 10.57
C ALA A 57 -16.82 4.34 10.90
N PRO A 58 -16.41 4.87 12.06
CA PRO A 58 -14.99 4.98 12.41
C PRO A 58 -14.21 3.66 12.34
N ASP A 59 -14.87 2.54 12.65
CA ASP A 59 -14.32 1.20 12.72
C ASP A 59 -14.54 0.36 11.45
N ARG A 60 -15.50 0.74 10.60
CA ARG A 60 -15.86 -0.01 9.39
C ARG A 60 -16.49 0.86 8.32
N LEU A 61 -16.30 0.45 7.07
CA LEU A 61 -16.99 0.99 5.91
C LEU A 61 -17.89 -0.08 5.31
N GLU A 62 -19.16 0.21 5.19
CA GLU A 62 -20.15 -0.69 4.59
C GLU A 62 -20.55 -0.16 3.21
N ALA A 63 -20.58 -1.04 2.22
CA ALA A 63 -20.94 -0.68 0.85
C ALA A 63 -21.84 -1.74 0.23
N VAL A 64 -22.91 -1.31 -0.42
CA VAL A 64 -23.78 -2.20 -1.19
C VAL A 64 -23.32 -2.17 -2.65
N VAL A 65 -22.80 -3.29 -3.13
CA VAL A 65 -22.35 -3.45 -4.51
C VAL A 65 -23.14 -4.61 -5.12
N ARG A 66 -23.82 -4.34 -6.24
CA ARG A 66 -24.64 -5.34 -6.95
C ARG A 66 -25.69 -6.05 -6.07
N HIS A 67 -26.29 -5.33 -5.12
CA HIS A 67 -27.27 -5.84 -4.14
C HIS A 67 -26.68 -6.76 -3.05
N GLU A 68 -25.36 -6.86 -2.94
CA GLU A 68 -24.67 -7.55 -1.85
C GLU A 68 -24.02 -6.54 -0.92
N LEU A 69 -24.11 -6.79 0.40
CA LEU A 69 -23.47 -5.98 1.43
C LEU A 69 -22.03 -6.43 1.62
N PHE A 70 -21.10 -5.49 1.47
CA PHE A 70 -19.69 -5.68 1.78
C PHE A 70 -19.30 -4.79 2.95
N THR A 71 -18.41 -5.30 3.80
CA THR A 71 -17.89 -4.57 4.95
C THR A 71 -16.38 -4.55 4.88
N ILE A 72 -15.79 -3.38 4.98
CA ILE A 72 -14.35 -3.16 5.03
C ILE A 72 -14.02 -2.77 6.47
N GLU A 73 -13.20 -3.57 7.13
CA GLU A 73 -12.88 -3.38 8.54
C GLU A 73 -11.49 -3.93 8.87
N GLN A 74 -10.99 -3.58 10.04
CA GLN A 74 -9.76 -4.14 10.56
C GLN A 74 -10.02 -5.49 11.24
N ASP A 75 -9.33 -6.54 10.79
CA ASP A 75 -9.28 -7.86 11.42
C ASP A 75 -7.87 -8.13 11.95
N LYS A 76 -7.68 -7.85 13.25
CA LYS A 76 -6.37 -7.89 13.93
C LYS A 76 -5.40 -6.89 13.27
N ASN A 77 -4.30 -7.37 12.69
CA ASN A 77 -3.29 -6.54 12.04
C ASN A 77 -3.47 -6.49 10.51
N ARG A 78 -4.71 -6.61 10.04
CA ARG A 78 -5.02 -6.69 8.60
C ARG A 78 -6.24 -5.86 8.28
N LEU A 79 -6.22 -5.22 7.12
CA LEU A 79 -7.40 -4.62 6.53
C LEU A 79 -8.09 -5.65 5.64
N VAL A 80 -9.37 -5.92 5.90
CA VAL A 80 -10.11 -6.95 5.18
C VAL A 80 -11.42 -6.43 4.62
N LYS A 81 -11.83 -7.02 3.50
CA LYS A 81 -13.14 -6.85 2.90
C LYS A 81 -13.95 -8.14 3.03
N ARG A 82 -15.04 -8.08 3.79
CA ARG A 82 -16.03 -9.16 4.00
C ARG A 82 -17.12 -9.10 2.93
N GLY A 83 -17.67 -10.26 2.58
CA GLY A 83 -18.45 -10.49 1.34
C GLY A 83 -17.68 -11.30 0.27
N GLY A 84 -16.59 -11.93 0.68
CA GLY A 84 -15.62 -12.65 -0.17
C GLY A 84 -14.31 -12.96 0.56
N TYR A 85 -14.11 -12.35 1.74
CA TYR A 85 -12.91 -12.43 2.59
C TYR A 85 -11.62 -12.21 1.80
N GLU A 86 -11.40 -10.94 1.46
CA GLU A 86 -10.22 -10.47 0.75
C GLU A 86 -9.36 -9.68 1.72
N ILE A 87 -8.07 -10.00 1.80
CA ILE A 87 -7.08 -9.25 2.58
C ILE A 87 -6.55 -8.16 1.66
N LEU A 88 -6.75 -6.91 2.07
CA LEU A 88 -6.37 -5.72 1.30
C LEU A 88 -4.95 -5.25 1.66
N ASP A 89 -4.63 -5.28 2.95
CA ASP A 89 -3.28 -5.01 3.45
C ASP A 89 -2.96 -5.84 4.69
N GLU A 90 -1.69 -6.19 4.84
CA GLU A 90 -1.14 -6.96 5.95
C GLU A 90 -0.20 -6.08 6.78
N ASN A 91 -0.21 -6.29 8.10
CA ASN A 91 0.58 -5.53 9.07
C ASN A 91 0.15 -4.07 9.22
N VAL A 92 -1.16 -3.84 9.32
CA VAL A 92 -1.72 -2.52 9.67
C VAL A 92 -2.04 -2.50 11.15
N ASP A 93 -1.49 -1.52 11.88
CA ASP A 93 -1.68 -1.43 13.33
C ASP A 93 -3.02 -0.77 13.67
N ARG A 94 -3.39 0.27 12.92
CA ARG A 94 -4.65 0.98 13.15
C ARG A 94 -5.29 1.43 11.85
N VAL A 95 -6.57 1.10 11.68
CA VAL A 95 -7.40 1.62 10.58
C VAL A 95 -8.54 2.45 11.15
N MET A 96 -8.81 3.59 10.52
CA MET A 96 -9.97 4.43 10.81
C MET A 96 -10.59 4.91 9.51
N PHE A 97 -11.93 4.93 9.44
CA PHE A 97 -12.65 5.51 8.31
C PHE A 97 -13.38 6.77 8.74
N TYR A 98 -13.45 7.74 7.84
CA TYR A 98 -14.24 8.94 8.08
C TYR A 98 -14.65 9.60 6.76
N GLU A 99 -15.71 10.38 6.83
CA GLU A 99 -16.21 11.20 5.73
C GLU A 99 -15.87 12.68 5.97
N GLU A 100 -15.51 13.38 4.90
CA GLU A 100 -15.34 14.83 4.90
C GLU A 100 -16.05 15.40 3.67
N GLY A 101 -17.29 15.84 3.88
CA GLY A 101 -18.18 16.25 2.80
C GLY A 101 -18.63 15.06 1.94
N GLU A 102 -18.36 15.10 0.63
CA GLU A 102 -18.67 14.00 -0.30
C GLU A 102 -17.52 12.99 -0.44
N ARG A 103 -16.41 13.20 0.29
CA ARG A 103 -15.20 12.37 0.18
C ARG A 103 -15.10 11.41 1.35
N ILE A 104 -14.60 10.22 1.06
CA ILE A 104 -14.39 9.17 2.07
C ILE A 104 -12.91 8.88 2.18
N TYR A 105 -12.41 8.79 3.40
CA TYR A 105 -11.02 8.58 3.72
C TYR A 105 -10.85 7.30 4.56
N VAL A 106 -9.72 6.63 4.31
CA VAL A 106 -9.17 5.61 5.19
C VAL A 106 -7.84 6.11 5.72
N GLN A 107 -7.70 6.14 7.04
CA GLN A 107 -6.44 6.40 7.71
C GLN A 107 -5.87 5.07 8.19
N MET A 108 -4.64 4.78 7.78
CA MET A 108 -3.88 3.60 8.18
C MET A 108 -2.59 4.06 8.82
N ASP A 109 -2.40 3.72 10.09
CA ASP A 109 -1.28 4.14 10.91
C ASP A 109 -1.18 5.69 10.97
N GLU A 110 -0.20 6.30 10.28
CA GLU A 110 0.01 7.74 10.19
C GLU A 110 -0.40 8.34 8.83
N GLU A 111 -0.85 7.52 7.89
CA GLU A 111 -1.11 7.92 6.51
C GLU A 111 -2.61 7.93 6.21
N THR A 112 -3.06 8.98 5.53
CA THR A 112 -4.45 9.16 5.13
C THR A 112 -4.59 9.03 3.63
N TYR A 113 -5.56 8.21 3.21
CA TYR A 113 -5.85 7.93 1.80
C TYR A 113 -7.31 8.24 1.48
N GLN A 114 -7.55 9.04 0.46
CA GLN A 114 -8.90 9.24 -0.08
C GLN A 114 -9.31 8.02 -0.90
N ILE A 115 -10.45 7.41 -0.60
CA ILE A 115 -10.96 6.18 -1.24
C ILE A 115 -12.28 6.38 -2.00
N TYR A 116 -12.97 7.52 -1.80
CA TYR A 116 -14.12 7.94 -2.58
C TYR A 116 -14.12 9.46 -2.74
#